data_AF-A0A158AG17-F1
#
_entry.id   AF-A0A158AG17-F1
#
_cell.length_a   1.000
_cell.length_b   1.000
_cell.length_c   1.000
_cell.angle_alpha   90.00
_cell.angle_beta   90.00
_cell.angle_gamma   90.00
#
_symmetry.space_group_name_H-M   'P 1'
#
loop_
_entity.id
_entity.type
_entity.pdbx_description
1 polymer ?
#
loop_
_entity_poly.entity_id
_entity_poly.type
_entity_poly.pdbx_seq_one_letter_code
_entity_poly.pdbx_strand_id
1 'polypeptide(L)'
;MAIPVLFTSKSASDLLSIFEFEKKINGAKKAREIVKALNAEARSLGANLRHRIGEELDGWEGPPAREVHKDICLQGDYEIHYEIMPAYEPVPTSIVILRVWDTRQER
;
A
#
# COMPACT_ATOMS: atom_id res chain seq x y z
N MET A 1 -17.99 -1.67 9.83
CA MET A 1 -18.09 -1.66 8.36
C MET A 1 -16.66 -1.57 7.82
N ALA A 2 -16.30 -2.33 6.77
CA ALA A 2 -14.96 -2.23 6.19
C ALA A 2 -14.93 -1.09 5.16
N ILE A 3 -13.93 -0.23 5.23
CA ILE A 3 -13.70 0.85 4.27
C ILE A 3 -13.15 0.22 2.97
N PRO A 4 -13.73 0.53 1.80
CA PRO A 4 -13.22 0.06 0.51
C PRO A 4 -11.74 0.41 0.30
N VAL A 5 -10.94 -0.57 -0.12
CA VAL A 5 -9.54 -0.39 -0.53
C VAL A 5 -9.43 -0.52 -2.04
N LEU A 6 -8.94 0.53 -2.69
CA LEU A 6 -8.83 0.64 -4.15
C LEU A 6 -7.36 0.64 -4.57
N PHE A 7 -7.04 -0.10 -5.63
CA PHE A 7 -5.68 -0.13 -6.19
C PHE A 7 -5.61 0.76 -7.42
N THR A 8 -4.65 1.68 -7.45
CA THR A 8 -4.33 2.42 -8.67
C THR A 8 -3.66 1.50 -9.71
N SER A 9 -3.70 1.88 -10.98
CA SER A 9 -2.95 1.17 -12.03
C SER A 9 -1.44 1.12 -11.75
N LYS A 10 -0.90 2.14 -11.06
CA LYS A 10 0.51 2.19 -10.67
C LYS A 10 0.84 1.14 -9.60
N SER A 11 0.04 1.06 -8.53
CA SER A 11 0.20 0.01 -7.51
C SER A 11 0.06 -1.40 -8.08
N ALA A 12 -0.85 -1.63 -9.04
CA ALA A 12 -0.99 -2.92 -9.71
C ALA A 12 0.26 -3.27 -10.54
N SER A 13 0.83 -2.29 -11.25
CA SER A 13 2.10 -2.45 -11.98
C SER A 13 3.28 -2.74 -11.05
N ASP A 14 3.30 -2.12 -9.86
CA ASP A 14 4.34 -2.37 -8.87
C ASP A 14 4.25 -3.82 -8.35
N LEU A 15 3.05 -4.32 -8.01
CA LEU A 15 2.84 -5.71 -7.59
C LEU A 15 3.28 -6.72 -8.65
N LEU A 16 3.07 -6.44 -9.93
CA LEU A 16 3.56 -7.26 -11.03
C LEU A 16 5.10 -7.25 -11.11
N SER A 17 5.72 -6.08 -10.89
CA SER A 17 7.18 -5.95 -10.88
C SER A 17 7.79 -6.74 -9.73
N ILE A 18 7.20 -6.66 -8.54
CA ILE A 18 7.57 -7.45 -7.36
C ILE A 18 7.43 -8.95 -7.66
N PHE A 19 6.31 -9.36 -8.28
CA PHE A 19 6.11 -10.76 -8.67
C PHE A 19 7.22 -11.29 -9.57
N GLU A 20 7.57 -10.58 -10.65
CA GLU A 20 8.58 -11.06 -11.60
C GLU A 20 9.98 -11.05 -10.97
N PHE A 21 10.28 -10.07 -10.11
CA PHE A 21 11.53 -10.06 -9.35
C PHE A 21 11.63 -11.27 -8.41
N GLU A 22 10.63 -11.46 -7.54
CA GLU A 22 10.57 -12.56 -6.57
C GLU A 22 10.57 -13.92 -7.26
N LYS A 23 9.91 -14.04 -8.41
CA LYS A 23 9.90 -15.27 -9.19
C LYS A 23 11.28 -15.63 -9.72
N LYS A 24 12.08 -14.63 -10.10
CA LYS A 24 13.46 -14.84 -10.58
C LYS A 24 14.38 -15.34 -9.47
N ILE A 25 14.22 -14.83 -8.25
CA ILE A 25 15.14 -15.14 -7.13
C ILE A 25 14.66 -16.31 -6.24
N ASN A 26 13.36 -16.44 -6.01
CA ASN A 26 12.76 -17.37 -5.05
C ASN A 26 11.76 -18.36 -5.69
N GLY A 27 11.52 -18.23 -6.99
CA GLY A 27 10.60 -19.08 -7.74
C GLY A 27 9.13 -18.64 -7.65
N ALA A 28 8.33 -19.12 -8.60
CA ALA A 28 6.96 -18.64 -8.80
C ALA A 28 6.02 -18.87 -7.61
N LYS A 29 6.24 -19.93 -6.80
CA LYS A 29 5.41 -20.19 -5.62
C LYS A 29 5.55 -19.08 -4.58
N LYS A 30 6.79 -18.76 -4.21
CA LYS A 30 7.09 -17.73 -3.22
C LYS A 30 6.64 -16.34 -3.69
N ALA A 31 6.85 -16.04 -4.97
CA ALA A 31 6.36 -14.79 -5.57
C ALA A 31 4.84 -14.60 -5.45
N ARG A 32 4.04 -15.66 -5.69
CA ARG A 32 2.59 -15.60 -5.50
C ARG A 32 2.21 -15.40 -4.03
N GLU A 33 2.91 -16.07 -3.11
CA GLU A 33 2.68 -15.92 -1.66
C GLU A 33 2.95 -14.49 -1.19
N ILE A 34 4.04 -13.87 -1.65
CA ILE A 34 4.39 -12.49 -1.32
C ILE A 34 3.35 -11.52 -1.85
N VAL A 35 2.98 -11.59 -3.14
CA VAL A 35 1.94 -10.70 -3.70
C VAL A 35 0.59 -10.88 -3.01
N LYS A 36 0.24 -12.13 -2.66
CA LYS A 36 -0.97 -12.40 -1.88
C LYS A 36 -0.92 -11.75 -0.49
N ALA A 37 0.23 -11.82 0.18
CA ALA A 37 0.45 -11.20 1.48
C ALA A 37 0.36 -9.66 1.38
N LEU A 38 1.03 -9.04 0.40
CA LEU A 38 0.94 -7.58 0.16
C LEU A 38 -0.50 -7.12 -0.12
N ASN A 39 -1.25 -7.89 -0.92
CA ASN A 39 -2.65 -7.60 -1.18
C ASN A 39 -3.50 -7.70 0.10
N ALA A 40 -3.21 -8.67 0.97
CA ALA A 40 -3.88 -8.83 2.25
C ALA A 40 -3.54 -7.66 3.21
N GLU A 41 -2.27 -7.25 3.30
CA GLU A 41 -1.83 -6.11 4.11
C GLU A 41 -2.54 -4.83 3.66
N ALA A 42 -2.50 -4.52 2.36
CA ALA A 42 -3.20 -3.37 1.78
C ALA A 42 -4.70 -3.38 2.09
N ARG A 43 -5.38 -4.53 1.93
CA ARG A 43 -6.81 -4.66 2.24
C ARG A 43 -7.10 -4.52 3.73
N SER A 44 -6.13 -4.84 4.59
CA SER A 44 -6.28 -4.74 6.04
C SER A 44 -6.39 -3.29 6.51
N LEU A 45 -5.90 -2.32 5.72
CA LEU A 45 -6.07 -0.88 5.98
C LEU A 45 -7.55 -0.47 6.02
N GLY A 46 -8.40 -1.17 5.27
CA GLY A 46 -9.85 -0.99 5.27
C GLY A 46 -10.55 -1.45 6.55
N ALA A 47 -9.85 -2.15 7.45
CA ALA A 47 -10.38 -2.48 8.76
C ALA A 47 -10.50 -1.21 9.63
N ASN A 48 -11.45 -1.23 10.56
CA ASN A 48 -11.71 -0.08 11.42
C ASN A 48 -10.42 0.33 12.17
N LEU A 49 -10.11 1.62 12.14
CA LEU A 49 -8.94 2.26 12.78
C LEU A 49 -7.55 1.81 12.25
N ARG A 50 -7.46 1.03 11.17
CA ARG A 50 -6.16 0.61 10.61
C ARG A 50 -5.54 1.59 9.62
N HIS A 51 -6.33 2.48 9.02
CA HIS A 51 -5.86 3.37 7.95
C HIS A 51 -4.93 4.48 8.43
N ARG A 52 -4.74 4.73 9.73
CA ARG A 52 -3.82 5.78 10.23
C ARG A 52 -2.67 5.22 11.08
N ILE A 53 -2.33 3.94 10.91
CA ILE A 53 -1.21 3.33 11.63
C ILE A 53 0.14 3.64 10.98
N GLY A 54 0.14 3.92 9.67
CA GLY A 54 1.34 4.25 8.92
C GLY A 54 1.80 5.68 9.19
N GLU A 55 3.08 5.94 8.89
CA GLU A 55 3.66 7.29 8.95
C GLU A 55 2.99 8.19 7.91
N GLU A 56 2.43 9.31 8.35
CA GLU A 56 1.93 10.36 7.45
C GLU A 56 3.11 10.99 6.68
N LEU A 57 2.93 11.20 5.38
CA LEU A 57 3.95 11.76 4.50
C LEU A 57 3.69 13.25 4.28
N ASP A 58 4.70 14.06 4.60
CA ASP A 58 4.70 15.50 4.33
C ASP A 58 4.66 15.81 2.82
N GLY A 59 4.32 17.06 2.49
CA GLY A 59 4.35 17.58 1.12
C GLY A 59 3.03 17.49 0.36
N TRP A 60 1.96 17.04 1.02
CA TRP A 60 0.61 16.91 0.47
C TRP A 60 -0.42 17.86 1.10
N GLU A 61 0.03 18.85 1.86
CA GLU A 61 -0.83 19.83 2.57
C GLU A 61 -1.43 20.91 1.65
N GLY A 62 -0.88 21.08 0.44
CA GLY A 62 -1.32 22.10 -0.51
C GLY A 62 -2.73 21.81 -1.07
N PRO A 63 -3.51 22.84 -1.46
CA PRO A 63 -4.88 22.63 -1.94
C PRO A 63 -4.92 21.93 -3.31
N PRO A 64 -5.69 20.83 -3.47
CA PRO A 64 -6.46 20.13 -2.43
C PRO A 64 -5.56 19.27 -1.53
N ALA A 65 -5.74 19.41 -0.21
CA ALA A 65 -4.96 18.65 0.77
C ALA A 65 -5.21 17.15 0.62
N ARG A 66 -4.16 16.34 0.77
CA ARG A 66 -4.23 14.87 0.71
C ARG A 66 -3.59 14.28 1.95
N GLU A 67 -4.26 13.30 2.54
CA GLU A 67 -3.75 12.55 3.69
C GLU A 67 -3.10 11.28 3.16
N VAL A 68 -1.78 11.32 2.99
CA VAL A 68 -0.98 10.22 2.42
C VAL A 68 -0.12 9.61 3.51
N HIS A 69 -0.11 8.29 3.60
CA HIS A 69 0.72 7.55 4.56
C HIS A 69 1.59 6.52 3.85
N LYS A 70 2.68 6.12 4.51
CA LYS A 70 3.42 4.88 4.21
C LYS A 70 3.30 3.89 5.36
N ASP A 71 3.14 2.63 5.03
CA ASP A 71 3.18 1.53 6.01
C ASP A 71 4.22 0.50 5.58
N ILE A 72 5.06 0.09 6.54
CA ILE A 72 6.15 -0.87 6.35
C ILE A 72 5.61 -2.25 6.74
N CYS A 73 5.63 -3.18 5.80
CA CYS A 73 5.00 -4.49 5.98
C CYS A 73 5.97 -5.64 5.68
N LEU A 74 5.53 -6.86 6.00
CA LEU A 74 6.30 -8.10 5.78
C LEU A 74 7.75 -8.00 6.28
N GLN A 75 7.91 -7.66 7.57
CA GLN A 75 9.22 -7.59 8.25
C GLN A 75 10.17 -6.49 7.73
N GLY A 76 9.67 -5.50 6.99
CA GLY A 76 10.50 -4.39 6.50
C GLY A 76 10.92 -4.51 5.05
N ASP A 77 10.56 -5.60 4.38
CA ASP A 77 10.95 -5.84 2.99
C ASP A 77 10.13 -5.02 1.99
N TYR A 78 8.96 -4.51 2.40
CA TYR A 78 8.04 -3.81 1.52
C TYR A 78 7.34 -2.63 2.19
N GLU A 79 6.97 -1.66 1.37
CA GLU A 79 6.25 -0.47 1.78
C GLU A 79 4.96 -0.31 0.95
N ILE A 80 3.89 0.12 1.60
CA ILE A 80 2.63 0.46 0.94
C ILE A 80 2.39 1.94 1.16
N HIS A 81 2.34 2.70 0.06
CA HIS A 81 1.94 4.11 0.08
C HIS A 81 0.47 4.20 -0.27
N TYR A 82 -0.30 4.87 0.56
CA TYR A 82 -1.75 4.97 0.39
C TYR A 82 -2.28 6.33 0.80
N GLU A 83 -3.43 6.67 0.24
CA GLU A 83 -4.15 7.90 0.52
C GLU A 83 -5.49 7.57 1.17
N ILE A 84 -5.84 8.36 2.18
CA ILE A 84 -7.12 8.28 2.89
C ILE A 84 -8.06 9.30 2.27
N MET A 85 -9.24 8.85 1.83
CA MET A 85 -10.21 9.70 1.13
C MET A 85 -11.57 9.70 1.84
N PRO A 86 -12.15 10.88 2.15
CA PRO A 86 -11.55 12.20 2.05
C PRO A 86 -10.42 12.38 3.08
N ALA A 87 -9.49 13.29 2.80
CA ALA A 87 -8.39 13.60 3.71
C ALA A 87 -8.93 14.13 5.06
N TYR A 88 -8.33 13.64 6.14
CA TYR A 88 -8.57 14.04 7.53
C TYR A 88 -9.97 13.77 8.09
N GLU A 89 -10.80 13.01 7.37
CA GLU A 89 -12.12 12.62 7.87
C GLU A 89 -12.02 11.53 8.94
N PRO A 90 -12.78 11.61 10.05
CA PRO A 90 -12.77 10.57 11.08
C PRO A 90 -13.17 9.19 10.55
N VAL A 91 -14.05 9.16 9.55
CA VAL A 91 -14.49 7.93 8.87
C VAL A 91 -14.31 8.14 7.36
N PRO A 92 -13.20 7.68 6.77
CA PRO A 92 -13.00 7.81 5.33
C PRO A 92 -13.96 6.91 4.55
N THR A 93 -14.24 7.30 3.32
CA THR A 93 -15.09 6.53 2.39
C THR A 93 -14.30 5.53 1.59
N SER A 94 -12.99 5.74 1.42
CA SER A 94 -12.09 4.79 0.75
C SER A 94 -10.63 5.00 1.13
N ILE A 95 -9.82 3.98 0.88
CA ILE A 95 -8.37 4.03 0.98
C ILE A 95 -7.81 3.66 -0.39
N VAL A 96 -6.95 4.50 -0.93
CA VAL A 96 -6.39 4.33 -2.27
C VAL A 96 -4.92 3.95 -2.18
N ILE A 97 -4.59 2.75 -2.62
CA ILE A 97 -3.20 2.27 -2.70
C ILE A 97 -2.51 2.95 -3.89
N LEU A 98 -1.58 3.84 -3.59
CA LEU A 98 -0.85 4.63 -4.57
C LEU A 98 0.31 3.83 -5.15
N ARG A 99 1.14 3.23 -4.28
CA ARG A 99 2.34 2.47 -4.66
C ARG A 99 2.56 1.29 -3.71
N VAL A 100 3.25 0.26 -4.21
CA VAL A 100 3.81 -0.81 -3.38
C VAL A 100 5.28 -0.93 -3.72
N TRP A 101 6.16 -0.81 -2.74
CA TRP A 101 7.61 -0.79 -2.95
C TRP A 101 8.28 -2.00 -2.33
N ASP A 102 9.37 -2.41 -2.95
CA ASP A 102 10.32 -3.39 -2.44
C ASP A 102 11.52 -2.60 -1.94
N THR A 103 11.80 -2.64 -0.64
CA THR A 103 12.81 -1.79 0.00
C THR A 103 14.24 -2.14 -0.43
N ARG A 104 14.43 -3.30 -1.05
CA ARG A 104 15.72 -3.74 -1.60
C ARG A 104 16.02 -3.14 -2.97
N GLN A 105 15.03 -2.55 -3.63
CA GLN A 105 15.21 -1.92 -4.95
C GLN A 105 15.46 -0.43 -4.76
N GLU A 106 16.63 0.06 -5.19
CA GLU A 106 16.85 1.49 -5.36
C GLU A 106 15.92 2.00 -6.48
N ARG A 107 15.08 2.98 -6.16
CA ARG A 107 14.13 3.61 -7.09
C ARG A 107 14.01 5.09 -6.85
#